data_AF-A0A0L6TXX6-F1
#
_entry.id   AF-A0A0L6TXX6-F1
#
_cell.length_a   1.000
_cell.length_b   1.000
_cell.length_c   1.000
_cell.angle_alpha   90.00
_cell.angle_beta   90.00
_cell.angle_gamma   90.00
#
_symmetry.space_group_name_H-M   'P 1'
#
loop_
_entity.id
_entity.type
_entity.pdbx_description
1 polymer ?
#
loop_
_entity_poly.entity_id
_entity_poly.type
_entity_poly.pdbx_seq_one_letter_code
_entity_poly.pdbx_strand_id
1 'polypeptide(L)' 'MGYLEDAKKIGLRDLETAALFAVYPDKATGTDAEIEKAVRDWYYEQNCAAEEKMKMAYVDALTDAEIEAL' A
#
# COMPACT_ATOMS: atom_id res chain seq x y z
N MET A 1 9.84 -15.80 -2.75
CA MET A 1 10.41 -14.45 -2.58
C MET A 1 9.29 -13.49 -2.86
N GLY A 2 8.91 -12.74 -1.84
CA GLY A 2 7.86 -11.73 -1.95
C GLY A 2 8.37 -10.48 -2.65
N TYR A 3 7.53 -9.85 -3.47
CA TYR A 3 7.90 -8.59 -4.12
C TYR A 3 7.69 -7.39 -3.18
N LEU A 4 6.78 -7.51 -2.20
CA LEU A 4 6.53 -6.49 -1.19
C LEU A 4 7.54 -6.55 -0.05
N GLU A 5 8.06 -7.73 0.27
CA GLU A 5 9.07 -7.94 1.32
C GLU A 5 10.36 -7.14 1.06
N ASP A 6 10.77 -7.03 -0.22
CA ASP A 6 11.97 -6.28 -0.63
C ASP A 6 11.68 -4.80 -0.94
N ALA A 7 10.40 -4.39 -0.92
CA ALA A 7 10.01 -3.04 -1.27
C ALA A 7 10.50 -2.01 -0.23
N LYS A 8 11.13 -0.94 -0.70
CA LYS A 8 11.56 0.18 0.15
C LYS A 8 10.37 0.92 0.77
N LYS A 9 9.30 1.06 0.00
CA LYS A 9 8.08 1.76 0.39
C LYS A 9 6.89 1.10 -0.28
N ILE A 10 5.77 1.07 0.42
CA ILE A 10 4.56 0.39 -0.02
C ILE A 10 3.42 1.39 0.01
N GLY A 11 2.54 1.28 -0.97
CA GLY A 11 1.39 2.17 -1.11
C GLY A 11 0.14 1.42 -1.51
N LEU A 12 -0.98 2.13 -1.39
CA LEU A 12 -2.26 1.71 -1.92
C LEU A 12 -2.51 2.43 -3.23
N ARG A 13 -2.77 1.63 -4.26
CA ARG A 13 -3.14 2.08 -5.58
C ARG A 13 -4.59 1.75 -5.86
N ASP A 14 -5.23 2.62 -6.62
CA ASP A 14 -6.59 2.42 -7.10
C ASP A 14 -6.57 1.44 -8.29
N LEU A 15 -7.47 0.46 -8.26
CA LEU A 15 -7.52 -0.64 -9.23
C LEU A 15 -7.98 -0.18 -10.61
N GLU A 16 -8.80 0.87 -10.69
CA GLU A 16 -9.29 1.41 -11.97
C GLU A 16 -8.28 2.34 -12.64
N THR A 17 -7.63 3.19 -11.84
CA THR A 17 -6.76 4.26 -12.35
C THR A 17 -5.26 3.96 -12.21
N ALA A 18 -4.90 2.92 -11.46
CA ALA A 18 -3.53 2.64 -11.02
C ALA A 18 -2.84 3.79 -10.25
N ALA A 19 -3.62 4.79 -9.83
CA ALA A 19 -3.10 5.95 -9.15
C ALA A 19 -2.78 5.62 -7.69
N LEU A 20 -1.58 5.99 -7.26
CA LEU A 20 -1.18 5.94 -5.85
C LEU A 20 -1.97 7.00 -5.07
N PHE A 21 -2.74 6.57 -4.07
CA PHE A 21 -3.56 7.48 -3.27
C PHE A 21 -3.21 7.48 -1.79
N ALA A 22 -2.48 6.48 -1.30
CA ALA A 22 -1.96 6.45 0.05
C ALA A 22 -0.60 5.74 0.08
N VAL A 23 0.30 6.22 0.94
CA VAL A 23 1.63 5.64 1.14
C VAL A 23 1.73 5.19 2.58
N TYR A 24 2.09 3.93 2.78
CA TYR A 24 2.31 3.39 4.10
C TYR A 24 3.55 4.05 4.72
N PRO A 25 3.43 4.69 5.90
CA PRO A 25 4.50 5.48 6.49
C PRO A 25 5.60 4.60 7.11
N ASP A 26 5.23 3.41 7.56
CA ASP A 26 6.14 2.48 8.23
C ASP A 26 6.77 1.49 7.26
N LYS A 27 7.87 0.88 7.69
CA LYS A 27 8.48 -0.22 6.94
C LYS A 27 7.65 -1.48 7.16
N ALA A 28 7.01 -1.98 6.11
CA ALA A 28 6.32 -3.26 6.20
C ALA A 28 7.35 -4.39 6.32
N THR A 29 7.09 -5.34 7.23
CA THR A 29 7.96 -6.49 7.49
C THR A 29 7.12 -7.74 7.61
N GLY A 30 7.59 -8.85 7.05
CA GLY A 30 6.89 -10.13 7.03
C GLY A 30 6.66 -10.61 5.61
N THR A 31 5.76 -11.57 5.45
CA THR A 31 5.36 -12.08 4.13
C THR A 31 4.50 -11.07 3.36
N ASP A 32 4.38 -11.20 2.03
CA ASP A 32 3.53 -10.29 1.23
C ASP A 32 2.11 -10.22 1.79
N ALA A 33 1.54 -11.34 2.23
CA ALA A 33 0.19 -11.38 2.80
C ALA A 33 0.07 -10.61 4.12
N GLU A 34 1.09 -10.69 4.99
CA GLU A 34 1.13 -9.91 6.24
C GLU A 34 1.29 -8.43 5.97
N ILE A 35 2.15 -8.09 5.01
CA ILE A 35 2.38 -6.72 4.55
C ILE A 35 1.09 -6.13 3.96
N GLU A 36 0.44 -6.85 3.06
CA GLU A 36 -0.83 -6.42 2.47
C GLU A 36 -1.87 -6.15 3.55
N LYS A 37 -2.00 -7.07 4.51
CA LYS A 37 -2.93 -6.92 5.61
C LYS A 37 -2.58 -5.68 6.45
N ALA A 38 -1.33 -5.50 6.84
CA ALA A 38 -0.89 -4.37 7.66
C ALA A 38 -1.16 -3.02 7.00
N VAL A 39 -0.86 -2.89 5.70
CA VAL A 39 -1.12 -1.66 4.93
C VAL A 39 -2.61 -1.39 4.81
N ARG A 40 -3.42 -2.43 4.58
CA ARG A 40 -4.87 -2.29 4.47
C ARG A 40 -5.52 -1.92 5.81
N ASP A 41 -5.17 -2.62 6.89
CA ASP A 41 -5.63 -2.32 8.26
C ASP A 41 -5.31 -0.87 8.63
N TRP A 42 -4.06 -0.43 8.42
CA TRP A 42 -3.65 0.95 8.69
C TRP A 42 -4.50 1.99 7.96
N TYR A 43 -4.76 1.78 6.66
CA TYR A 43 -5.55 2.74 5.89
C TYR A 43 -7.02 2.76 6.34
N TYR A 44 -7.56 1.59 6.71
CA TYR A 44 -8.89 1.46 7.26
C TYR A 44 -9.03 2.17 8.61
N GLU A 45 -8.03 2.05 9.50
CA GLU A 45 -7.99 2.76 10.79
C GLU A 45 -7.96 4.29 10.60
N GLN A 46 -7.26 4.78 9.59
CA GLN A 46 -7.21 6.22 9.29
C GLN A 46 -8.49 6.77 8.65
N ASN A 47 -9.21 5.94 7.90
CA ASN A 47 -10.40 6.35 7.16
C ASN A 47 -11.55 5.38 7.41
N CYS A 48 -12.34 5.64 8.46
CA CYS A 48 -13.52 4.85 8.79
C CYS A 48 -14.58 4.79 7.65
N ALA A 49 -14.51 5.69 6.66
CA ALA A 49 -15.36 5.71 5.46
C ALA A 49 -14.68 5.13 4.20
N ALA A 50 -13.46 4.61 4.30
CA ALA A 50 -12.69 4.13 3.15
C ALA A 50 -13.06 2.70 2.72
N GLU A 51 -14.10 2.08 3.29
CA GLU A 51 -14.47 0.71 2.96
C GLU A 51 -14.80 0.52 1.46
N GLU A 52 -15.41 1.53 0.82
CA GLU A 52 -15.64 1.52 -0.63
C GLU A 52 -14.34 1.69 -1.43
N LYS A 53 -13.47 2.63 -1.03
CA LYS A 53 -12.15 2.83 -1.65
C LYS A 53 -11.26 1.60 -1.51
N MET A 54 -11.30 0.92 -0.37
CA MET A 54 -10.52 -0.30 -0.11
C MET A 54 -10.92 -1.46 -1.02
N LYS A 55 -12.20 -1.55 -1.44
CA LYS A 55 -12.64 -2.56 -2.42
C LYS A 55 -12.01 -2.35 -3.79
N MET A 56 -11.69 -1.10 -4.11
CA MET A 56 -11.02 -0.70 -5.34
C MET A 56 -9.52 -0.44 -5.11
N ALA A 57 -8.96 -0.88 -3.98
CA ALA A 57 -7.55 -0.68 -3.66
C ALA A 57 -6.76 -1.98 -3.69
N TYR A 58 -5.54 -1.91 -4.19
CA TYR A 58 -4.54 -2.96 -4.06
C TYR A 58 -3.24 -2.39 -3.49
N VAL A 59 -2.50 -3.24 -2.79
CA VAL A 59 -1.23 -2.89 -2.18
C VAL A 59 -0.13 -3.15 -3.19
N ASP A 60 0.75 -2.18 -3.37
CA ASP A 60 1.82 -2.27 -4.35
C ASP A 60 3.10 -1.60 -3.86
N ALA A 61 4.24 -2.08 -4.35
CA ALA A 61 5.53 -1.49 -4.08
C ALA A 61 5.70 -0.19 -4.89
N LEU A 62 6.22 0.85 -4.24
CA LEU A 62 6.61 2.06 -4.96
C LEU A 62 7.96 1.83 -5.65
N THR A 63 8.06 2.34 -6.87
CA THR A 63 9.34 2.40 -7.59
C THR A 63 10.26 3.45 -6.96
N ASP A 64 11.57 3.31 -7.14
CA ASP A 64 12.53 4.31 -6.66
C ASP A 64 12.20 5.73 -7.15
N ALA A 65 11.76 5.87 -8.40
CA ALA A 65 11.36 7.15 -8.98
C ALA A 65 10.14 7.77 -8.27
N GLU A 66 9.15 6.96 -7.86
CA GLU A 66 8.01 7.43 -7.07
C GLU A 66 8.45 7.84 -5.66
N ILE A 67 9.41 7.12 -5.06
CA ILE A 67 9.94 7.45 -3.74
C ILE A 67 10.72 8.75 -3.76
N GLU A 68 11.51 9.00 -4.81
CA GLU A 68 12.26 10.25 -4.99
C GLU A 68 11.36 11.47 -5.25
N ALA A 69 10.12 11.25 -5.72
CA ALA A 69 9.16 12.30 -6.03
C ALA A 69 8.20 12.65 -4.86
N LEU A 70 8.23 11.87 -3.76
CA LEU A 70 7.44 12.08 -2.54
C LEU A 70 8.10 13.08 -1.58
#